data_AF-A0A3S4J130-F1
#
_entry.id   AF-A0A3S4J130-F1
#
_cell.length_a   1.000
_cell.length_b   1.000
_cell.length_c   1.000
_cell.angle_alpha   90.00
_cell.angle_beta   90.00
_cell.angle_gamma   90.00
#
_symmetry.space_group_name_H-M   'P 1'
#
loop_
_entity.id
_entity.type
_entity.pdbx_description
1 polymer ?
#
loop_
_entity_poly.entity_id
_entity_poly.type
_entity_poly.pdbx_seq_one_letter_code
_entity_poly.pdbx_strand_id
1 'polypeptide(L)'
;MQAYFDQLDRVRYEGPQSTNPLAFRHYNPDELVLGKRMEDHLRFAACYWHTFCWNGADMFGVGAFNRPWQQPGRSAGAGETQSGRGV
;
A
#
# COMPACT_ATOMS: atom_id res chain seq x y z
N MET A 1 -2.76 -0.20 -18.23
CA MET A 1 -2.83 -0.66 -16.82
C MET A 1 -2.24 0.45 -15.97
N GLN A 2 -2.98 1.01 -15.01
CA GLN A 2 -2.45 2.06 -14.13
C GLN A 2 -1.73 1.42 -12.94
N ALA A 3 -0.52 1.88 -12.63
CA ALA A 3 0.16 1.53 -11.40
C ALA A 3 -0.37 2.41 -10.27
N TYR A 4 -0.73 1.81 -9.13
CA TYR A 4 -1.14 2.56 -7.93
C TYR A 4 0.04 3.19 -7.18
N PHE A 5 1.26 2.71 -7.46
CA PHE A 5 2.51 3.16 -6.86
C PHE A 5 3.55 3.37 -7.98
N ASP A 6 3.42 4.46 -8.72
CA ASP A 6 4.29 4.82 -9.84
C ASP A 6 5.64 5.43 -9.41
N GLN A 7 5.69 5.98 -8.19
CA GLN A 7 6.89 6.56 -7.59
C GLN A 7 7.76 5.54 -6.82
N LEU A 8 7.35 4.28 -6.76
CA LEU A 8 8.04 3.24 -5.98
C LEU A 8 8.57 2.14 -6.88
N ASP A 9 9.89 1.96 -6.84
CA ASP A 9 10.55 0.79 -7.39
C ASP A 9 10.44 -0.41 -6.46
N ARG A 10 10.75 -1.60 -6.98
CA ARG A 10 10.89 -2.81 -6.16
C ARG A 10 11.97 -2.59 -5.10
N VAL A 11 11.57 -2.64 -3.83
CA VAL A 11 12.44 -2.56 -2.64
C VAL A 11 13.51 -3.66 -2.71
N ARG A 12 14.78 -3.28 -2.54
CA ARG A 12 15.95 -4.17 -2.61
C ARG A 12 16.67 -4.28 -1.26
N TYR A 13 17.50 -5.29 -1.12
CA TYR A 13 18.44 -5.39 -0.01
C TYR A 13 19.68 -4.53 -0.28
N GLU A 14 20.04 -3.67 0.68
CA GLU A 14 21.23 -2.80 0.60
C GLU A 14 22.22 -3.02 1.75
N GLY A 15 21.86 -3.88 2.71
CA GLY A 15 22.72 -4.22 3.85
C GLY A 15 22.44 -3.41 5.12
N PRO A 16 23.05 -3.83 6.25
CA PRO A 16 22.69 -3.36 7.59
C PRO A 16 23.03 -1.89 7.86
N GLN A 17 23.97 -1.32 7.08
CA GLN A 17 24.39 0.08 7.21
C GLN A 17 23.61 1.02 6.27
N SER A 18 22.65 0.52 5.49
CA SER A 18 21.89 1.38 4.58
C SER A 18 21.04 2.40 5.35
N THR A 19 21.13 3.65 4.90
CA THR A 19 20.31 4.77 5.39
C THR A 19 19.04 4.96 4.56
N ASN A 20 18.88 4.23 3.44
CA ASN A 20 17.71 4.32 2.58
C ASN A 20 16.47 3.73 3.30
N PRO A 21 15.39 4.50 3.51
CA PRO A 21 14.19 4.01 4.18
C PRO A 21 13.40 2.98 3.34
N LEU A 22 13.61 2.96 2.01
CA LEU A 22 12.94 2.06 1.07
C LEU A 22 13.86 0.91 0.62
N ALA A 23 14.78 0.50 1.48
CA ALA A 23 15.64 -0.66 1.28
C ALA A 23 15.60 -1.59 2.51
N PHE A 24 15.72 -2.88 2.26
CA PHE A 24 15.87 -3.86 3.33
C PHE A 24 17.29 -3.82 3.88
N ARG A 25 17.39 -3.70 5.22
CA ARG A 25 18.67 -3.76 5.94
C ARG A 25 19.08 -5.19 6.31
N HIS A 26 18.10 -6.06 6.54
CA HIS A 26 18.31 -7.42 7.05
C HIS A 26 17.60 -8.51 6.23
N TYR A 27 16.62 -8.14 5.40
CA TYR A 27 15.90 -9.11 4.60
C TYR A 27 16.55 -9.23 3.22
N ASN A 28 17.26 -10.32 3.00
CA ASN A 28 17.76 -10.73 1.70
C ASN A 28 17.08 -12.05 1.30
N PRO A 29 16.16 -12.06 0.31
CA PRO A 29 15.37 -13.25 -0.02
C PRO A 29 16.22 -14.45 -0.47
N ASP A 30 17.39 -14.21 -1.07
CA ASP A 30 18.29 -15.24 -1.60
C ASP A 30 19.32 -15.74 -0.58
N GLU A 31 19.41 -15.10 0.58
CA GLU A 31 20.36 -15.51 1.62
C GLU A 31 19.99 -16.88 2.17
N LEU A 32 20.97 -17.80 2.19
CA LEU A 32 20.81 -19.13 2.75
C LEU A 32 21.06 -19.10 4.25
N VAL A 33 20.01 -19.31 5.03
CA VAL A 33 20.06 -19.46 6.48
C VAL A 33 19.83 -20.94 6.78
N LEU A 34 20.79 -21.60 7.43
CA LEU A 34 20.68 -23.03 7.79
C LEU A 34 20.23 -23.95 6.62
N GLY A 35 20.65 -23.61 5.39
CA GLY A 35 20.39 -24.41 4.20
C GLY A 35 19.05 -24.15 3.49
N LYS A 36 18.24 -23.16 3.89
CA LYS A 36 17.08 -22.69 3.10
C LYS A 36 17.16 -21.18 2.87
N ARG A 37 16.47 -20.71 1.83
CA ARG A 37 16.42 -19.27 1.51
C ARG A 37 15.61 -18.54 2.57
N MET A 38 16.00 -17.31 2.88
CA MET A 38 15.33 -16.51 3.92
C MET A 38 13.83 -16.32 3.63
N GLU A 39 13.45 -16.20 2.35
CA GLU A 39 12.03 -16.11 1.97
C GLU A 39 11.24 -17.39 2.25
N ASP A 40 11.88 -18.56 2.18
CA ASP A 40 11.26 -19.85 2.50
C ASP A 40 11.09 -20.06 4.02
N HIS A 41 11.95 -19.41 4.80
CA HIS A 41 11.82 -19.40 6.26
C HIS A 41 10.69 -18.49 6.73
N LEU A 42 10.67 -17.25 6.23
CA LEU A 42 9.77 -16.21 6.75
C LEU A 42 8.40 -16.26 6.09
N ARG A 43 8.34 -16.55 4.78
CA ARG A 43 7.11 -16.70 4.00
C ARG A 43 6.14 -15.53 4.22
N PHE A 44 6.65 -14.31 4.08
CA PHE A 44 5.88 -13.10 4.34
C PHE A 44 4.62 -13.03 3.47
N ALA A 45 3.53 -12.57 4.08
CA ALA A 45 2.25 -12.35 3.42
C ALA A 45 1.67 -11.00 3.86
N ALA A 46 0.96 -10.34 2.95
CA ALA A 46 0.21 -9.13 3.26
C ALA A 46 -1.20 -9.50 3.77
N CYS A 47 -1.64 -8.89 4.88
CA CYS A 47 -3.01 -9.05 5.35
C CYS A 47 -3.95 -8.14 4.53
N TYR A 48 -4.81 -8.74 3.72
CA TYR A 48 -5.67 -8.00 2.80
C TYR A 48 -6.53 -6.94 3.51
N TRP A 49 -7.15 -7.30 4.63
CA TRP A 49 -8.05 -6.40 5.36
C TRP A 49 -7.33 -5.15 5.87
N HIS A 50 -6.21 -5.31 6.56
CA HIS A 50 -5.45 -4.18 7.12
C HIS A 50 -4.81 -3.32 6.01
N THR A 51 -4.32 -3.96 4.95
CA THR A 51 -3.59 -3.25 3.89
C THR A 51 -4.51 -2.54 2.90
N PHE A 52 -5.67 -3.11 2.56
CA PHE A 52 -6.51 -2.58 1.47
C PHE A 52 -7.91 -2.15 1.91
N CYS A 53 -8.54 -2.80 2.88
CA CYS A 53 -9.93 -2.53 3.26
C CYS A 53 -10.05 -1.48 4.37
N TRP A 54 -9.19 -1.55 5.39
CA TRP A 54 -9.26 -0.63 6.52
C TRP A 54 -8.86 0.78 6.08
N ASN A 55 -9.74 1.75 6.34
CA ASN A 55 -9.60 3.15 5.95
C ASN A 55 -8.99 4.02 7.07
N GLY A 56 -8.47 3.41 8.14
CA GLY A 56 -7.87 4.12 9.27
C GLY A 56 -8.88 4.71 10.25
N ALA A 57 -10.13 4.22 10.26
CA ALA A 57 -11.10 4.59 11.29
C ALA A 57 -10.75 3.93 12.64
N ASP A 58 -11.02 4.65 13.73
CA ASP A 58 -10.91 4.17 15.10
C ASP A 58 -12.23 4.40 15.87
N MET A 59 -12.27 4.13 17.18
CA MET A 59 -13.50 4.27 17.98
C MET A 59 -13.96 5.73 18.15
N PHE A 60 -13.12 6.70 17.83
CA PHE A 60 -13.34 8.13 18.08
C PHE A 60 -13.36 8.97 16.81
N GLY A 61 -13.01 8.40 15.65
CA GLY A 61 -12.83 9.12 14.40
C GLY A 61 -13.17 8.33 13.15
N VAL A 62 -13.48 9.07 12.10
CA VAL A 62 -13.74 8.52 10.76
C VAL A 62 -12.43 8.25 10.02
N GLY A 63 -12.49 7.42 8.97
CA GLY A 63 -11.31 6.96 8.22
C GLY A 63 -10.42 8.09 7.73
N ALA A 64 -9.14 8.04 8.12
CA ALA A 64 -8.14 9.05 7.78
C ALA A 64 -7.43 8.81 6.43
N PHE A 65 -7.51 7.60 5.87
CA PHE A 65 -6.79 7.26 4.64
C PHE A 65 -7.54 7.67 3.37
N ASN A 66 -6.87 8.41 2.49
CA ASN A 66 -7.37 8.74 1.16
C ASN A 66 -6.62 7.93 0.09
N ARG A 67 -7.04 6.68 -0.11
CA ARG A 67 -6.40 5.73 -1.04
C ARG A 67 -7.16 5.67 -2.37
N PRO A 68 -6.50 5.75 -3.53
CA PRO A 68 -7.18 5.78 -4.84
C PRO A 68 -8.12 4.59 -5.12
N TRP A 69 -7.79 3.40 -4.59
CA TRP A 69 -8.60 2.19 -4.76
C TRP A 69 -9.78 2.07 -3.80
N GLN A 70 -9.88 2.94 -2.79
CA GLN A 70 -11.03 3.02 -1.88
C GLN A 70 -12.07 4.04 -2.34
N GLN A 71 -11.74 4.85 -3.36
CA GLN A 71 -12.68 5.77 -3.99
C GLN A 71 -13.79 4.93 -4.64
N PRO A 72 -15.07 5.32 -4.47
CA PRO A 72 -16.14 4.73 -5.25
C PRO A 72 -15.75 4.87 -6.72
N GLY A 73 -15.71 3.75 -7.46
CA GLY A 73 -15.58 3.83 -8.90
C GLY A 73 -16.66 4.78 -9.40
N ARG A 74 -16.29 5.76 -10.24
CA ARG A 74 -17.25 6.64 -10.90
C ARG A 74 -18.36 5.75 -11.46
N SER A 75 -19.47 5.65 -10.74
CA SER A 75 -20.69 5.11 -11.27
C SER A 75 -21.06 6.10 -12.37
N ALA A 76 -20.92 5.65 -13.60
CA ALA A 76 -21.44 6.40 -14.73
C ALA A 76 -22.94 6.63 -14.47
N GLY A 77 -23.31 7.86 -14.13
CA GLY A 77 -24.70 8.28 -13.97
C GLY A 77 -25.13 8.66 -12.55
N ALA A 78 -24.45 9.62 -11.91
CA ALA A 78 -25.17 10.60 -11.10
C ALA A 78 -25.07 11.91 -11.87
N GLY A 79 -26.12 12.20 -12.63
CA GLY A 79 -26.23 13.39 -13.45
C GLY A 79 -26.02 14.65 -12.63
N GLU A 80 -25.54 15.68 -13.34
CA GLU A 80 -25.47 17.06 -12.89
C GLU A 80 -26.64 17.44 -11.98
N THR A 81 -26.32 17.90 -10.77
CA THR A 81 -27.05 19.01 -10.17
C THR A 81 -26.08 20.16 -10.01
N GLN A 82 -25.87 20.87 -11.11
CA GLN A 82 -25.45 22.26 -11.08
C GLN A 82 -26.59 23.08 -10.44
N SER A 83 -26.67 23.04 -9.11
CA SER A 83 -27.47 23.96 -8.29
C SER A 83 -26.53 25.05 -7.79
N GLY A 84 -26.61 26.31 -8.18
CA GLY A 84 -27.50 26.98 -9.10
C GLY A 84 -26.96 28.41 -9.20
N ARG A 85 -27.08 29.02 -10.39
CA ARG A 85 -27.10 30.48 -10.47
C ARG A 85 -28.35 30.94 -9.72
N GLY A 86 -28.18 31.87 -8.80
CA GLY A 86 -29.28 32.52 -8.10
C GLY A 86 -28.79 33.83 -7.49
N VAL A 87 -28.78 34.87 -8.33
CA VAL A 87 -28.70 36.32 -8.04
C VAL A 87 -27.52 36.81 -7.22
#